data_AF-W9KH87-F1
#
_entry.id   AF-W9KH87-F1
#
_cell.length_a   1.000
_cell.length_b   1.000
_cell.length_c   1.000
_cell.angle_alpha   90.00
_cell.angle_beta   90.00
_cell.angle_gamma   90.00
#
_symmetry.space_group_name_H-M   'P 1'
#
loop_
_entity.id
_entity.type
_entity.pdbx_description
1 polymer ?
#
loop_
_entity_poly.entity_id
_entity_poly.type
_entity_poly.pdbx_seq_one_letter_code
_entity_poly.pdbx_strand_id
1 'polypeptide(L)'
;MLSEHFQNMTPYMQMTFAPLERRLDTAVFRAMFASSVRQARQFIIHGAVKVNGKKMVHPSYALNPGDMFQVEVEKVLYGTGEQKTAEYTTMESREKEMLDQQEESVRKHGLKKRSKVLEAVAKEGEEAESADTKAPGKHARKRVEREVQLHRVRNLRTTAREILKGDMRNLSAKQKKDLRLFRDTAQRFLSLPEARELDARDLLHQIQAQITKLESVDTFRKADSTLAKAANAEGSAEASAEESAEPQAEKSNSKLSKEEREAKKLQFKNNVLEKGLEGITNKADRDRAMNILATENLTHEETRRLINILRNDSENPIDPSKPYVTPWRPRPFMSAFAFIPRYLEVNPNICAAVYLRHPVARKGMAEVPTPFSYLTNQLAHNWYLGRG
;
A
#
# COMPACT_ATOMS: atom_id res chain seq x y z
N MET A 1 3.20 -38.13 -38.35
CA MET A 1 4.00 -39.33 -38.73
C MET A 1 5.44 -39.28 -38.22
N LEU A 2 6.30 -38.33 -38.64
CA LEU A 2 7.68 -38.28 -38.12
C LEU A 2 7.76 -37.91 -36.63
N SER A 3 6.91 -37.00 -36.15
CA SER A 3 6.87 -36.55 -34.74
C SER A 3 6.46 -37.65 -33.75
N GLU A 4 5.49 -38.50 -34.10
CA GLU A 4 5.00 -39.60 -33.25
C GLU A 4 6.06 -40.69 -33.03
N HIS A 5 6.91 -40.94 -34.03
CA HIS A 5 8.02 -41.88 -33.90
C HIS A 5 9.01 -41.43 -32.82
N PHE A 6 9.33 -40.13 -32.75
CA PHE A 6 10.23 -39.57 -31.74
C PHE A 6 9.63 -39.53 -30.33
N GLN A 7 8.30 -39.42 -30.20
CA GLN A 7 7.65 -39.43 -28.89
C GLN A 7 7.68 -40.80 -28.21
N ASN A 8 7.68 -41.88 -28.98
CA ASN A 8 7.67 -43.24 -28.44
C ASN A 8 9.06 -43.90 -28.39
N MET A 9 10.07 -43.28 -29.00
CA MET A 9 11.45 -43.76 -29.01
C MET A 9 12.24 -43.22 -27.81
N THR A 10 13.25 -43.96 -27.35
CA THR A 10 14.29 -43.46 -26.44
C THR A 10 15.29 -42.60 -27.23
N PRO A 11 15.39 -41.28 -26.99
CA PRO A 11 16.17 -40.39 -27.84
C PRO A 11 17.67 -40.41 -27.47
N TYR A 12 18.39 -41.49 -27.79
CA TYR A 12 19.81 -41.65 -27.45
C TYR A 12 20.70 -40.53 -27.98
N MET A 13 20.45 -40.04 -29.20
CA MET A 13 21.29 -39.01 -29.82
C MET A 13 21.22 -37.68 -29.06
N GLN A 14 20.15 -37.38 -28.30
CA GLN A 14 20.10 -36.18 -27.46
C GLN A 14 21.10 -36.24 -26.28
N MET A 15 21.65 -37.42 -25.97
CA MET A 15 22.64 -37.63 -24.92
C MET A 15 24.07 -37.29 -25.33
N THR A 16 24.32 -36.87 -26.58
CA THR A 16 25.67 -36.57 -27.10
C THR A 16 26.48 -35.63 -26.19
N PHE A 17 25.83 -34.64 -25.56
CA PHE A 17 26.47 -33.68 -24.67
C PHE A 17 26.28 -33.97 -23.17
N ALA A 18 25.77 -35.15 -22.81
CA ALA A 18 25.60 -35.59 -21.42
C ALA A 18 26.86 -35.45 -20.53
N PRO A 19 28.09 -35.72 -21.03
CA PRO A 19 29.29 -35.55 -20.20
C PRO A 19 29.52 -34.12 -19.71
N LEU A 20 29.02 -33.11 -20.42
CA LEU A 20 29.14 -31.70 -20.00
C LEU A 20 28.30 -31.41 -18.76
N GLU A 21 27.15 -32.07 -18.61
CA GLU A 21 26.25 -31.90 -17.46
C GLU A 21 26.85 -32.42 -16.14
N ARG A 22 27.96 -33.18 -16.18
CA ARG A 22 28.71 -33.57 -14.99
C ARG A 22 29.61 -32.46 -14.47
N ARG A 23 29.94 -31.46 -15.28
CA ARG A 23 30.86 -30.39 -14.88
C ARG A 23 30.18 -29.47 -13.87
N LEU A 24 30.93 -29.03 -12.86
CA LEU A 24 30.43 -28.15 -11.81
C LEU A 24 29.87 -26.83 -12.38
N ASP A 25 30.53 -26.24 -13.38
CA ASP A 25 30.05 -25.00 -14.02
C ASP A 25 28.69 -25.17 -14.72
N THR A 26 28.51 -26.26 -15.45
CA THR A 26 27.22 -26.60 -16.06
C THR A 26 26.16 -26.90 -15.01
N ALA A 27 26.47 -27.70 -13.98
CA ALA A 27 25.51 -28.02 -12.92
C ALA A 27 25.03 -26.79 -12.14
N VAL A 28 25.91 -25.85 -11.82
CA VAL A 28 25.56 -24.57 -11.17
C VAL A 28 24.62 -23.73 -12.04
N PHE A 29 24.86 -23.69 -13.35
CA PHE A 29 23.95 -23.03 -14.29
C PHE A 29 22.58 -23.72 -14.36
N ARG A 30 22.55 -25.06 -14.44
CA ARG A 30 21.30 -25.85 -14.47
C ARG A 30 20.48 -25.78 -13.19
N ALA A 31 21.13 -25.52 -12.05
CA ALA A 31 20.47 -25.27 -10.78
C ALA A 31 19.85 -23.86 -10.68
N MET A 32 19.91 -23.05 -11.76
CA MET A 32 19.44 -21.67 -11.78
C MET A 32 20.14 -20.75 -10.76
N PHE A 33 21.40 -21.06 -10.39
CA PHE A 33 22.20 -20.22 -9.49
C PHE A 33 23.04 -19.16 -10.23
N ALA A 34 23.10 -19.24 -11.56
CA ALA A 34 23.77 -18.26 -12.42
C ALA A 34 22.97 -18.04 -13.70
N SER A 35 23.10 -16.86 -14.32
CA SER A 35 22.44 -16.54 -15.59
C SER A 35 23.04 -17.26 -16.80
N SER A 36 24.29 -17.71 -16.71
CA SER A 36 24.99 -18.39 -17.80
C SER A 36 26.06 -19.34 -17.28
N VAL A 37 26.46 -20.31 -18.09
CA VAL A 37 27.59 -21.22 -17.79
C VAL A 37 28.89 -20.45 -17.58
N ARG A 38 29.11 -19.35 -18.32
CA ARG A 38 30.29 -18.49 -18.14
C ARG A 38 30.27 -17.78 -16.79
N GLN A 39 29.11 -17.29 -16.35
CA GLN A 39 28.96 -16.69 -15.03
C GLN A 39 29.14 -17.72 -13.92
N ALA A 40 28.57 -18.92 -14.06
CA ALA A 40 28.79 -20.01 -13.12
C ALA A 40 30.28 -20.35 -12.99
N ARG A 41 31.00 -20.42 -14.11
CA ARG A 41 32.45 -20.60 -14.13
C ARG A 41 33.19 -19.49 -13.38
N GLN A 42 32.80 -18.23 -13.54
CA GLN A 42 33.38 -17.11 -12.79
C GLN A 42 33.14 -17.26 -11.29
N PHE A 43 31.92 -17.62 -10.86
CA PHE A 43 31.62 -17.85 -9.45
C PHE A 43 32.50 -18.95 -8.84
N ILE A 44 32.73 -20.03 -9.58
CA ILE A 44 33.61 -21.12 -9.16
C ILE A 44 35.07 -20.64 -9.07
N ILE A 45 35.59 -19.95 -10.10
CA ILE A 45 36.98 -19.45 -10.11
C ILE A 45 37.24 -18.45 -8.98
N HIS A 46 36.28 -17.58 -8.68
CA HIS A 46 36.35 -16.68 -7.53
C HIS A 46 36.12 -17.39 -6.19
N GLY A 47 35.75 -18.66 -6.22
CA GLY A 47 35.64 -19.51 -5.05
C GLY A 47 34.37 -19.27 -4.23
N ALA A 48 33.30 -18.81 -4.88
CA ALA A 48 31.98 -18.64 -4.28
C ALA A 48 31.17 -19.96 -4.19
N VAL A 49 31.74 -21.07 -4.68
CA VAL A 49 31.08 -22.38 -4.71
C VAL A 49 31.80 -23.37 -3.79
N LYS A 50 31.02 -24.13 -3.03
CA LYS A 50 31.47 -25.22 -2.18
C LYS A 50 30.86 -26.54 -2.66
N VAL A 51 31.64 -27.61 -2.67
CA VAL A 51 31.18 -28.98 -2.93
C VAL A 51 31.45 -29.81 -1.69
N ASN A 52 30.42 -30.46 -1.14
CA ASN A 52 30.48 -31.24 0.11
C ASN A 52 31.17 -30.47 1.25
N GLY A 53 30.84 -29.17 1.38
CA GLY A 53 31.42 -28.26 2.38
C GLY A 53 32.82 -27.71 2.06
N LYS A 54 33.50 -28.22 1.04
CA LYS A 54 34.85 -27.78 0.64
C LYS A 54 34.78 -26.76 -0.50
N LYS A 55 35.51 -25.65 -0.38
CA LYS A 55 35.62 -24.63 -1.43
C LYS A 55 36.21 -25.26 -2.70
N MET A 56 35.52 -25.13 -3.83
CA MET A 56 35.94 -25.70 -5.11
C MET A 56 36.16 -24.58 -6.11
N VAL A 57 37.39 -24.48 -6.65
CA VAL A 57 37.81 -23.42 -7.59
C VAL A 57 37.93 -23.94 -9.03
N HIS A 58 37.79 -25.25 -9.22
CA HIS A 58 37.94 -25.89 -10.52
C HIS A 58 36.58 -26.09 -11.20
N PRO A 59 36.23 -25.31 -12.24
CA PRO A 59 34.95 -25.44 -12.95
C PRO A 59 34.80 -26.76 -13.71
N SER A 60 35.94 -27.36 -14.09
CA SER A 60 35.98 -28.67 -14.73
C SER A 60 35.84 -29.84 -13.75
N TYR A 61 35.60 -29.59 -12.46
CA TYR A 61 35.32 -30.65 -11.49
C TYR A 61 34.09 -31.44 -11.94
N ALA A 62 34.24 -32.76 -12.07
CA ALA A 62 33.16 -33.66 -12.46
C ALA A 62 32.45 -34.15 -11.20
N LEU A 63 31.18 -33.79 -11.07
CA LEU A 63 30.33 -34.20 -9.96
C LEU A 63 30.08 -35.71 -10.00
N ASN A 64 30.11 -36.30 -8.81
CA ASN A 64 29.68 -37.67 -8.58
C ASN A 64 28.23 -37.69 -8.10
N PRO A 65 27.46 -38.76 -8.39
CA PRO A 65 26.14 -38.94 -7.82
C PRO A 65 26.19 -38.85 -6.28
N GLY A 66 25.35 -38.00 -5.69
CA GLY A 66 25.32 -37.68 -4.26
C GLY A 66 26.09 -36.42 -3.86
N ASP A 67 26.92 -35.84 -4.74
CA ASP A 67 27.64 -34.61 -4.42
C ASP A 67 26.66 -33.44 -4.21
N MET A 68 26.82 -32.72 -3.11
CA MET A 68 26.10 -31.49 -2.81
C MET A 68 26.98 -30.29 -3.17
N PHE A 69 26.49 -29.36 -3.99
CA PHE A 69 27.14 -28.08 -4.25
C PHE A 69 26.29 -26.92 -3.74
N GLN A 70 26.95 -25.92 -3.16
CA GLN A 70 26.33 -24.72 -2.63
C GLN A 70 27.03 -23.49 -3.18
N VAL A 71 26.24 -22.48 -3.56
CA VAL A 71 26.72 -21.19 -4.05
C VAL A 71 26.41 -20.13 -2.99
N GLU A 72 27.31 -19.16 -2.84
CA GLU A 72 27.07 -17.98 -2.01
C GLU A 72 25.80 -17.23 -2.44
N VAL A 73 24.90 -16.99 -1.49
CA VAL A 73 23.55 -16.44 -1.74
C VAL A 73 23.62 -15.08 -2.44
N GLU A 74 24.54 -14.21 -2.04
CA GLU A 74 24.70 -12.88 -2.68
C GLU A 74 25.07 -12.99 -4.16
N LYS A 75 25.89 -13.98 -4.54
CA LYS A 75 26.26 -14.22 -5.94
C LYS A 75 25.08 -14.75 -6.73
N VAL A 76 24.26 -15.61 -6.14
CA VAL A 76 23.03 -16.11 -6.78
C VAL A 76 22.04 -14.98 -7.00
N LEU A 77 21.81 -14.13 -5.99
CA LEU A 77 20.93 -12.97 -6.10
C LEU A 77 21.41 -11.98 -7.17
N TYR A 78 22.73 -11.75 -7.27
CA TYR A 78 23.33 -10.97 -8.36
C TYR A 78 23.20 -11.65 -9.73
N GLY A 79 23.38 -12.97 -9.78
CA GLY A 79 23.34 -13.76 -11.00
C GLY A 79 21.94 -13.84 -11.60
N THR A 80 20.93 -14.02 -10.76
CA THR A 80 19.54 -14.28 -11.15
C THR A 80 18.63 -13.05 -11.03
N GLY A 81 19.06 -12.03 -10.29
CA GLY A 81 18.35 -10.78 -10.13
C GLY A 81 18.62 -9.77 -11.24
N GLU A 82 17.76 -8.77 -11.33
CA GLU A 82 17.96 -7.64 -12.21
C GLU A 82 19.23 -6.85 -11.81
N GLN A 83 20.05 -6.55 -12.81
CA GLN A 83 21.31 -5.83 -12.60
C GLN A 83 21.07 -4.33 -12.55
N LYS A 84 21.82 -3.63 -11.69
CA LYS A 84 21.84 -2.17 -11.69
C LYS A 84 22.44 -1.68 -13.01
N THR A 85 21.67 -0.95 -13.80
CA THR A 85 22.17 -0.23 -14.98
C THR A 85 22.75 1.11 -14.53
N ALA A 86 23.61 1.72 -15.34
CA ALA A 86 24.15 3.06 -15.03
C ALA A 86 23.04 4.12 -14.92
N GLU A 87 21.99 4.00 -15.74
CA GLU A 87 20.78 4.83 -15.66
C GLU A 87 20.03 4.63 -14.36
N TYR A 88 19.90 3.38 -13.90
CA TYR A 88 19.25 3.08 -12.64
C TYR A 88 19.95 3.78 -11.47
N THR A 89 21.29 3.79 -11.44
CA THR A 89 22.05 4.50 -10.40
C THR A 89 21.85 6.02 -10.43
N THR A 90 21.78 6.63 -11.62
CA THR A 90 21.55 8.08 -11.75
C THR A 90 20.12 8.46 -11.39
N MET A 91 19.15 7.64 -11.79
CA MET A 91 17.74 7.83 -11.42
C MET A 91 17.52 7.66 -9.92
N GLU A 92 18.07 6.61 -9.29
CA GLU A 92 18.00 6.41 -7.83
C GLU A 92 18.59 7.61 -7.07
N SER A 93 19.73 8.13 -7.53
CA SER A 93 20.36 9.30 -6.91
C SER A 93 19.46 10.53 -7.00
N ARG A 94 18.85 10.77 -8.16
CA ARG A 94 17.93 11.89 -8.39
C ARG A 94 16.63 11.74 -7.59
N GLU A 95 16.05 10.55 -7.56
CA GLU A 95 14.84 10.27 -6.77
C GLU A 95 15.10 10.50 -5.28
N LYS A 96 16.25 10.03 -4.78
CA LYS A 96 16.65 10.26 -3.39
C LYS A 96 16.80 11.75 -3.08
N GLU A 97 17.49 12.51 -3.94
CA GLU A 97 17.61 13.97 -3.78
C GLU A 97 16.25 14.67 -3.77
N MET A 98 15.32 14.24 -4.63
CA MET A 98 13.96 14.79 -4.69
C MET A 98 13.14 14.49 -3.42
N LEU A 99 13.26 13.28 -2.88
CA LEU A 99 12.61 12.87 -1.63
C LEU A 99 13.16 13.66 -0.44
N ASP A 100 14.49 13.79 -0.33
CA ASP A 100 15.14 14.55 0.73
C ASP A 100 14.68 16.03 0.70
N GLN A 101 14.56 16.62 -0.49
CA GLN A 101 14.01 17.97 -0.68
C GLN A 101 12.54 18.10 -0.27
N GLN A 102 11.72 17.10 -0.57
CA GLN A 102 10.32 17.05 -0.14
C GLN A 102 10.20 16.94 1.38
N GLU A 103 10.96 16.04 2.01
CA GLU A 103 10.97 15.87 3.47
C GLU A 103 11.41 17.15 4.18
N GLU A 104 12.48 17.80 3.69
CA GLU A 104 12.89 19.10 4.20
C GLU A 104 11.81 20.16 4.07
N SER A 105 11.10 20.19 2.94
CA SER A 105 10.02 21.14 2.68
C SER A 105 8.84 20.92 3.63
N VAL A 106 8.44 19.66 3.83
CA VAL A 106 7.40 19.28 4.80
C VAL A 106 7.83 19.63 6.22
N ARG A 107 9.08 19.35 6.60
CA ARG A 107 9.64 19.67 7.91
C ARG A 107 9.63 21.19 8.14
N LYS A 108 10.13 21.98 7.18
CA LYS A 108 10.10 23.45 7.23
C LYS A 108 8.67 23.99 7.31
N HIS A 109 7.72 23.40 6.58
CA HIS A 109 6.31 23.79 6.64
C HIS A 109 5.66 23.43 7.99
N GLY A 110 5.94 22.24 8.53
CA GLY A 110 5.47 21.80 9.85
C GLY A 110 6.02 22.66 10.99
N LEU A 111 7.30 23.04 10.93
CA LEU A 111 7.91 23.98 11.88
C LEU A 111 7.26 25.37 11.80
N LYS A 112 7.01 25.90 10.60
CA LYS A 112 6.29 27.19 10.41
C LYS A 112 4.85 27.14 10.93
N LYS A 113 4.18 26.00 10.81
CA LYS A 113 2.81 25.83 11.33
C LYS A 113 2.83 25.76 12.86
N ARG A 114 3.77 25.01 13.46
CA ARG A 114 3.98 24.96 14.92
C ARG A 114 4.38 26.32 15.49
N SER A 115 5.26 27.07 14.83
CA SER A 115 5.67 28.40 15.28
C SER A 115 4.49 29.38 15.25
N LYS A 116 3.65 29.33 14.21
CA LYS A 116 2.42 30.15 14.15
C LYS A 116 1.40 29.79 15.23
N VAL A 117 1.25 28.51 15.55
CA VAL A 117 0.39 28.06 16.64
C VAL A 117 0.97 28.51 17.99
N LEU A 118 2.28 28.39 18.19
CA LEU A 118 2.96 28.90 19.39
C LEU A 118 2.88 30.42 19.50
N GLU A 119 3.00 31.18 18.41
CA GLU A 119 2.78 32.64 18.40
C GLU A 119 1.31 33.00 18.70
N ALA A 120 0.34 32.21 18.23
CA ALA A 120 -1.07 32.41 18.54
C ALA A 120 -1.34 32.13 20.03
N VAL A 121 -0.79 31.05 20.57
CA VAL A 121 -0.89 30.70 22.00
C VAL A 121 -0.11 31.67 22.88
N ALA A 122 1.04 32.18 22.43
CA ALA A 122 1.80 33.21 23.13
C ALA A 122 1.08 34.56 23.10
N LYS A 123 0.38 34.91 22.01
CA LYS A 123 -0.50 36.08 21.98
C LYS A 123 -1.72 35.91 22.89
N GLU A 124 -2.29 34.71 22.98
CA GLU A 124 -3.34 34.41 23.95
C GLU A 124 -2.82 34.40 25.40
N GLY A 125 -1.53 34.07 25.61
CA GLY A 125 -0.85 34.11 26.90
C GLY A 125 -0.39 35.50 27.34
N GLU A 126 0.07 36.35 26.41
CA GLU A 126 0.41 37.75 26.66
C GLU A 126 -0.86 38.61 26.88
N GLU A 127 -1.98 38.26 26.24
CA GLU A 127 -3.30 38.83 26.56
C GLU A 127 -3.83 38.37 27.95
N ALA A 128 -3.24 37.33 28.55
CA ALA A 128 -3.61 36.84 29.88
C ALA A 128 -2.77 37.45 31.03
N GLU A 129 -1.58 38.01 30.77
CA GLU A 129 -0.74 38.64 31.82
C GLU A 129 -0.95 40.16 32.00
N SER A 130 -1.76 40.83 31.15
CA SER A 130 -2.06 42.26 31.32
C SER A 130 -3.54 42.60 31.55
N ALA A 131 -4.35 41.65 32.04
CA ALA A 131 -5.78 41.89 32.26
C ALA A 131 -6.27 41.33 33.60
N ASP A 132 -5.66 41.75 34.70
CA ASP A 132 -6.44 41.88 35.94
C ASP A 132 -7.35 43.10 35.79
N THR A 133 -8.66 42.92 35.99
CA THR A 133 -9.78 43.87 35.77
C THR A 133 -10.32 44.08 34.34
N LYS A 134 -11.12 43.13 33.81
CA LYS A 134 -12.50 43.33 33.27
C LYS A 134 -13.01 42.10 32.50
N ALA A 135 -14.30 41.80 32.72
CA ALA A 135 -15.08 40.73 32.10
C ALA A 135 -14.90 40.58 30.57
N PRO A 136 -15.03 39.35 30.01
CA PRO A 136 -14.82 39.09 28.59
C PRO A 136 -15.74 39.95 27.73
N GLY A 137 -15.14 40.74 26.85
CA GLY A 137 -15.81 41.79 26.07
C GLY A 137 -16.91 41.25 25.16
N LYS A 138 -18.00 42.03 25.04
CA LYS A 138 -19.16 41.79 24.15
C LYS A 138 -18.82 41.39 22.71
N HIS A 139 -17.63 41.69 22.21
CA HIS A 139 -17.21 41.38 20.83
C HIS A 139 -16.83 39.91 20.61
N ALA A 140 -16.20 39.24 21.59
CA ALA A 140 -15.83 37.83 21.47
C ALA A 140 -17.07 36.92 21.45
N ARG A 141 -18.04 37.19 22.33
CA ARG A 141 -19.34 36.49 22.34
C ARG A 141 -20.11 36.67 21.02
N LYS A 142 -20.15 37.89 20.47
CA LYS A 142 -20.80 38.17 19.18
C LYS A 142 -20.15 37.43 18.01
N ARG A 143 -18.84 37.17 18.05
CA ARG A 143 -18.12 36.46 16.99
C ARG A 143 -18.42 34.97 17.01
N VAL A 144 -18.40 34.36 18.19
CA VAL A 144 -18.78 32.95 18.40
C VAL A 144 -20.25 32.72 18.02
N GLU A 145 -21.16 33.59 18.46
CA GLU A 145 -22.58 33.53 18.09
C GLU A 145 -22.79 33.62 16.56
N ARG A 146 -22.00 34.46 15.87
CA ARG A 146 -22.06 34.60 14.40
C ARG A 146 -21.56 33.35 13.68
N GLU A 147 -20.50 32.72 14.16
CA GLU A 147 -19.94 31.49 13.58
C GLU A 147 -20.91 30.30 13.71
N VAL A 148 -21.54 30.15 14.88
CA VAL A 148 -22.59 29.15 15.12
C VAL A 148 -23.79 29.37 14.19
N GLN A 149 -24.20 30.62 13.99
CA GLN A 149 -25.28 30.97 13.05
C GLN A 149 -24.91 30.67 11.59
N LEU A 150 -23.69 30.99 11.17
CA LEU A 150 -23.20 30.70 9.82
C LEU A 150 -23.16 29.19 9.55
N HIS A 151 -22.72 28.41 10.53
CA HIS A 151 -22.69 26.95 10.45
C HIS A 151 -24.11 26.37 10.29
N ARG A 152 -25.09 26.86 11.09
CA ARG A 152 -26.50 26.46 10.98
C ARG A 152 -27.08 26.75 9.58
N VAL A 153 -26.91 27.97 9.07
CA VAL A 153 -27.44 28.36 7.75
C VAL A 153 -26.79 27.56 6.62
N ARG A 154 -25.48 27.25 6.71
CA ARG A 154 -24.76 26.45 5.72
C ARG A 154 -25.33 25.04 5.59
N ASN A 155 -25.65 24.39 6.71
CA ASN A 155 -26.19 23.03 6.76
C ASN A 155 -27.66 22.97 6.35
N LEU A 156 -28.46 23.97 6.71
CA LEU A 156 -29.85 24.06 6.22
C LEU A 156 -29.90 24.29 4.71
N ARG A 157 -28.95 25.04 4.15
CA ARG A 157 -28.85 25.22 2.69
C ARG A 157 -28.49 23.92 1.97
N THR A 158 -27.60 23.10 2.52
CA THR A 158 -27.23 21.80 1.90
C THR A 158 -28.40 20.82 1.93
N THR A 159 -29.11 20.72 3.06
CA THR A 159 -30.31 19.88 3.17
C THR A 159 -31.42 20.34 2.22
N ALA A 160 -31.69 21.65 2.12
CA ALA A 160 -32.65 22.18 1.13
C ALA A 160 -32.25 21.85 -0.31
N ARG A 161 -30.93 21.86 -0.62
CA ARG A 161 -30.41 21.49 -1.95
C ARG A 161 -30.57 19.99 -2.22
N GLU A 162 -30.38 19.14 -1.22
CA GLU A 162 -30.58 17.69 -1.33
C GLU A 162 -32.05 17.34 -1.53
N ILE A 163 -32.96 17.97 -0.78
CA ILE A 163 -34.42 17.79 -0.94
C ILE A 163 -34.87 18.19 -2.35
N LEU A 164 -34.34 19.30 -2.89
CA LEU A 164 -34.67 19.76 -4.25
C LEU A 164 -34.07 18.85 -5.35
N LYS A 165 -33.02 18.07 -5.06
CA LYS A 165 -32.40 17.11 -5.98
C LYS A 165 -33.03 15.71 -5.91
N GLY A 166 -33.61 15.34 -4.77
CA GLY A 166 -34.26 14.05 -4.54
C GLY A 166 -35.68 13.95 -5.09
N ASP A 167 -36.48 13.01 -4.56
CA ASP A 167 -37.85 12.76 -5.02
C ASP A 167 -38.80 13.91 -4.69
N MET A 168 -39.02 14.77 -5.68
CA MET A 168 -39.91 15.94 -5.62
C MET A 168 -41.40 15.59 -5.58
N ARG A 169 -41.79 14.31 -5.58
CA ARG A 169 -43.20 13.86 -5.64
C ARG A 169 -43.97 14.14 -4.35
N ASN A 170 -43.28 14.14 -3.21
CA ASN A 170 -43.90 14.28 -1.89
C ASN A 170 -43.99 15.73 -1.39
N LEU A 171 -43.63 16.72 -2.22
CA LEU A 171 -43.65 18.15 -1.87
C LEU A 171 -44.71 18.92 -2.66
N SER A 172 -45.50 19.73 -1.95
CA SER A 172 -46.44 20.68 -2.53
C SER A 172 -45.72 21.74 -3.38
N ALA A 173 -46.38 22.27 -4.41
CA ALA A 173 -45.84 23.35 -5.25
C ALA A 173 -45.41 24.58 -4.42
N LYS A 174 -46.13 24.87 -3.32
CA LYS A 174 -45.80 25.93 -2.38
C LYS A 174 -44.50 25.64 -1.63
N GLN A 175 -44.33 24.43 -1.09
CA GLN A 175 -43.12 24.00 -0.39
C GLN A 175 -41.88 23.99 -1.29
N LYS A 176 -42.03 23.59 -2.56
CA LYS A 176 -40.94 23.65 -3.55
C LYS A 176 -40.49 25.08 -3.83
N LYS A 177 -41.44 26.03 -3.92
CA LYS A 177 -41.15 27.45 -4.10
C LYS A 177 -40.42 28.01 -2.88
N ASP A 178 -40.88 27.68 -1.68
CA ASP A 178 -40.30 28.15 -0.42
C ASP A 178 -38.88 27.58 -0.20
N LEU A 179 -38.62 26.31 -0.54
CA LEU A 179 -37.27 25.72 -0.48
C LEU A 179 -36.28 26.37 -1.46
N ARG A 180 -36.72 26.73 -2.67
CA ARG A 180 -35.88 27.45 -3.64
C ARG A 180 -35.57 28.86 -3.14
N LEU A 181 -36.59 29.55 -2.62
CA LEU A 181 -36.44 30.89 -2.07
C LEU A 181 -35.47 30.87 -0.87
N PHE A 182 -35.61 29.92 0.04
CA PHE A 182 -34.71 29.72 1.19
C PHE A 182 -33.28 29.42 0.77
N ARG A 183 -33.07 28.53 -0.21
CA ARG A 183 -31.74 28.20 -0.71
C ARG A 183 -31.04 29.45 -1.25
N ASP A 184 -31.77 30.29 -1.98
CA ASP A 184 -31.21 31.46 -2.66
C ASP A 184 -30.95 32.61 -1.66
N THR A 185 -31.81 32.82 -0.65
CA THR A 185 -31.58 33.77 0.44
C THR A 185 -30.41 33.34 1.34
N ALA A 186 -30.33 32.06 1.70
CA ALA A 186 -29.21 31.50 2.47
C ALA A 186 -27.89 31.61 1.71
N GLN A 187 -27.90 31.43 0.38
CA GLN A 187 -26.71 31.64 -0.45
C GLN A 187 -26.26 33.10 -0.44
N ARG A 188 -27.19 34.05 -0.56
CA ARG A 188 -26.90 35.49 -0.50
C ARG A 188 -26.29 35.90 0.84
N PHE A 189 -26.85 35.40 1.94
CA PHE A 189 -26.32 35.62 3.29
C PHE A 189 -24.88 35.09 3.46
N LEU A 190 -24.60 33.86 2.99
CA LEU A 190 -23.27 33.26 3.07
C LEU A 190 -22.23 33.94 2.17
N SER A 191 -22.66 34.65 1.12
CA SER A 191 -21.77 35.40 0.22
C SER A 191 -21.51 36.85 0.64
N LEU A 192 -22.16 37.33 1.72
CA LEU A 192 -22.02 38.72 2.14
C LEU A 192 -20.66 38.97 2.84
N PRO A 193 -19.91 40.04 2.49
CA PRO A 193 -18.69 40.41 3.19
C PRO A 193 -18.98 40.94 4.61
N GLU A 194 -18.03 40.73 5.52
CA GLU A 194 -18.23 40.92 6.98
C GLU A 194 -18.63 42.34 7.39
N ALA A 195 -18.26 43.34 6.59
CA ALA A 195 -18.45 44.78 6.83
C ALA A 195 -19.88 45.32 6.68
N ARG A 196 -20.84 44.53 6.16
CA ARG A 196 -22.26 44.95 5.98
C ARG A 196 -23.18 44.31 7.01
N GLU A 197 -23.09 44.75 8.27
CA GLU A 197 -23.86 44.17 9.39
C GLU A 197 -25.37 44.42 9.32
N LEU A 198 -25.81 45.55 8.75
CA LEU A 198 -27.23 45.93 8.65
C LEU A 198 -27.98 44.98 7.68
N ASP A 199 -27.48 44.84 6.45
CA ASP A 199 -28.03 43.90 5.44
C ASP A 199 -28.05 42.44 5.95
N ALA A 200 -27.05 42.05 6.74
CA ALA A 200 -26.95 40.70 7.31
C ALA A 200 -28.07 40.40 8.31
N ARG A 201 -28.49 41.37 9.13
CA ARG A 201 -29.59 41.21 10.09
C ARG A 201 -30.94 41.05 9.38
N ASP A 202 -31.18 41.85 8.34
CA ASP A 202 -32.43 41.77 7.57
C ASP A 202 -32.55 40.43 6.84
N LEU A 203 -31.45 39.93 6.26
CA LEU A 203 -31.41 38.61 5.64
C LEU A 203 -31.60 37.48 6.65
N LEU A 204 -31.04 37.58 7.85
CA LEU A 204 -31.27 36.59 8.91
C LEU A 204 -32.74 36.55 9.34
N HIS A 205 -33.38 37.71 9.48
CA HIS A 205 -34.80 37.78 9.81
C HIS A 205 -35.66 37.14 8.70
N GLN A 206 -35.31 37.38 7.43
CA GLN A 206 -35.98 36.72 6.29
C GLN A 206 -35.77 35.20 6.30
N ILE A 207 -34.55 34.73 6.59
CA ILE A 207 -34.21 33.30 6.70
C ILE A 207 -35.01 32.66 7.83
N GLN A 208 -35.09 33.29 9.00
CA GLN A 208 -35.88 32.80 10.14
C GLN A 208 -37.38 32.70 9.77
N ALA A 209 -37.94 33.71 9.10
CA ALA A 209 -39.32 33.69 8.63
C ALA A 209 -39.59 32.66 7.51
N GLN A 210 -38.55 32.20 6.81
CA GLN A 210 -38.65 31.12 5.82
C GLN A 210 -38.53 29.74 6.48
N ILE A 211 -37.71 29.62 7.52
CA ILE A 211 -37.60 28.39 8.32
C ILE A 211 -38.96 28.05 8.94
N THR A 212 -39.68 29.02 9.51
CA THR A 212 -41.01 28.80 10.09
C THR A 212 -42.04 28.32 9.07
N LYS A 213 -41.97 28.80 7.81
CA LYS A 213 -42.82 28.32 6.71
C LYS A 213 -42.50 26.89 6.29
N LEU A 214 -41.23 26.47 6.42
CA LEU A 214 -40.72 25.17 6.03
C LEU A 214 -40.81 24.11 7.14
N GLU A 215 -41.34 24.45 8.31
CA GLU A 215 -41.57 23.50 9.43
C GLU A 215 -42.47 22.32 9.05
N SER A 216 -43.33 22.49 8.03
CA SER A 216 -44.19 21.43 7.49
C SER A 216 -43.43 20.33 6.74
N VAL A 217 -42.14 20.51 6.45
CA VAL A 217 -41.30 19.52 5.74
C VAL A 217 -40.48 18.74 6.76
N ASP A 218 -40.86 17.48 7.02
CA ASP A 218 -40.28 16.66 8.10
C ASP A 218 -38.76 16.52 8.06
N THR A 219 -38.18 16.37 6.86
CA THR A 219 -36.72 16.25 6.68
C THR A 219 -36.00 17.53 7.04
N PHE A 220 -36.55 18.69 6.65
CA PHE A 220 -36.00 20.00 6.95
C PHE A 220 -36.16 20.35 8.44
N ARG A 221 -37.33 20.05 9.02
CA ARG A 221 -37.62 20.22 10.45
C ARG A 221 -36.68 19.41 11.34
N LYS A 222 -36.42 18.14 10.99
CA LYS A 222 -35.48 17.28 11.71
C LYS A 222 -34.07 17.90 11.71
N ALA A 223 -33.58 18.34 10.55
CA ALA A 223 -32.28 18.98 10.43
C ALA A 223 -32.16 20.26 11.28
N ASP A 224 -33.18 21.14 11.24
CA ASP A 224 -33.14 22.37 12.04
C ASP A 224 -33.21 22.10 13.54
N SER A 225 -34.05 21.15 13.97
CA SER A 225 -34.16 20.78 15.39
C SER A 225 -32.85 20.18 15.95
N THR A 226 -32.11 19.40 15.16
CA THR A 226 -30.80 18.86 15.57
C THR A 226 -29.75 19.95 15.73
N LEU A 227 -29.77 20.96 14.85
CA LEU A 227 -28.83 22.08 14.88
C LEU A 227 -29.18 23.09 15.98
N ALA A 228 -30.47 23.32 16.24
CA ALA A 228 -30.93 24.15 17.35
C ALA A 228 -30.61 23.51 18.71
N LYS A 229 -30.74 22.18 18.83
CA LYS A 229 -30.29 21.44 20.02
C LYS A 229 -28.77 21.50 20.20
N ALA A 230 -27.99 21.41 19.12
CA ALA A 230 -26.54 21.54 19.18
C ALA A 230 -26.10 22.97 19.61
N ALA A 231 -26.76 24.01 19.09
CA ALA A 231 -26.48 25.40 19.46
C ALA A 231 -26.84 25.72 20.93
N ASN A 232 -27.86 25.07 21.49
CA ASN A 232 -28.23 25.24 22.91
C ASN A 232 -27.43 24.30 23.85
N ALA A 233 -26.93 23.16 23.36
CA ALA A 233 -26.14 22.21 24.13
C ALA A 233 -24.72 22.72 24.46
N GLU A 234 -24.19 23.66 23.69
CA GLU A 234 -22.92 24.35 24.01
C GLU A 234 -23.06 25.37 25.17
N GLY A 235 -24.27 25.56 25.73
CA GLY A 235 -24.55 26.45 26.86
C GLY A 235 -25.03 25.78 28.16
N SER A 236 -25.32 24.48 28.18
CA SER A 236 -25.70 23.75 29.40
C SER A 236 -25.56 22.25 29.20
N ALA A 237 -24.53 21.66 29.82
CA ALA A 237 -24.41 20.22 29.97
C ALA A 237 -25.29 19.75 31.14
N GLU A 238 -26.32 18.96 30.87
CA GLU A 238 -26.75 17.76 31.61
C GLU A 238 -28.22 17.36 31.34
N ALA A 239 -28.40 16.04 31.31
CA ALA A 239 -29.61 15.28 31.63
C ALA A 239 -30.74 15.05 30.59
N SER A 240 -30.91 13.75 30.33
CA SER A 240 -32.14 12.95 30.21
C SER A 240 -32.87 12.81 28.86
N ALA A 241 -33.13 11.54 28.58
CA ALA A 241 -33.78 10.91 27.45
C ALA A 241 -35.29 10.73 27.67
N GLU A 242 -36.02 10.45 26.57
CA GLU A 242 -37.22 9.57 26.41
C GLU A 242 -37.89 9.96 25.07
N GLU A 243 -37.80 9.23 23.97
CA GLU A 243 -38.35 7.90 23.59
C GLU A 243 -39.82 7.93 23.12
N SER A 244 -40.06 7.59 21.84
CA SER A 244 -41.25 6.82 21.40
C SER A 244 -41.15 6.37 19.93
N ALA A 245 -41.33 5.05 19.73
CA ALA A 245 -42.00 4.35 18.61
C ALA A 245 -41.19 3.24 17.88
N GLU A 246 -41.62 2.00 18.12
CA GLU A 246 -41.37 0.68 17.49
C GLU A 246 -41.83 0.59 15.99
N PRO A 247 -41.72 -0.53 15.20
CA PRO A 247 -41.44 -1.94 15.56
C PRO A 247 -40.53 -2.83 14.65
N GLN A 248 -40.05 -3.92 15.29
CA GLN A 248 -39.83 -5.33 14.87
C GLN A 248 -39.04 -5.74 13.60
N ALA A 249 -37.89 -6.41 13.82
CA ALA A 249 -37.51 -7.70 13.22
C ALA A 249 -36.34 -8.34 14.01
N GLU A 250 -36.27 -9.67 14.05
CA GLU A 250 -35.69 -10.48 15.13
C GLU A 250 -34.15 -10.69 15.17
N LYS A 251 -33.65 -10.68 16.41
CA LYS A 251 -32.63 -11.54 17.09
C LYS A 251 -31.26 -11.79 16.45
N SER A 252 -30.24 -11.07 16.94
CA SER A 252 -29.35 -11.58 18.02
C SER A 252 -28.17 -10.62 18.32
N ASN A 253 -27.92 -10.42 19.62
CA ASN A 253 -26.79 -9.78 20.30
C ASN A 253 -26.55 -8.25 20.24
N SER A 254 -26.91 -7.63 21.37
CA SER A 254 -26.43 -6.38 22.00
C SER A 254 -26.52 -5.09 21.18
N LYS A 255 -27.53 -4.26 21.50
CA LYS A 255 -27.52 -2.81 21.24
C LYS A 255 -26.40 -2.19 22.08
N LEU A 256 -25.18 -2.23 21.57
CA LEU A 256 -24.08 -1.46 22.11
C LEU A 256 -24.38 0.03 21.87
N SER A 257 -24.12 0.87 22.87
CA SER A 257 -24.23 2.32 22.74
C SER A 257 -23.37 2.80 21.55
N LYS A 258 -23.68 3.97 20.97
CA LYS A 258 -22.86 4.51 19.85
C LYS A 258 -21.38 4.59 20.23
N GLU A 259 -21.12 4.95 21.48
CA GLU A 259 -19.79 5.01 22.10
C GLU A 259 -19.14 3.63 22.20
N GLU A 260 -19.87 2.59 22.60
CA GLU A 260 -19.36 1.22 22.64
C GLU A 260 -19.08 0.64 21.23
N ARG A 261 -19.86 1.06 20.22
CA ARG A 261 -19.59 0.74 18.81
C ARG A 261 -18.33 1.42 18.31
N GLU A 262 -18.11 2.68 18.67
CA GLU A 262 -16.91 3.43 18.34
C GLU A 262 -15.67 2.88 19.07
N ALA A 263 -15.81 2.54 20.35
CA ALA A 263 -14.77 1.90 21.15
C ALA A 263 -14.38 0.52 20.58
N LYS A 264 -15.37 -0.32 20.21
CA LYS A 264 -15.09 -1.60 19.54
C LYS A 264 -14.43 -1.41 18.17
N LYS A 265 -14.77 -0.36 17.43
CA LYS A 265 -14.16 -0.04 16.14
C LYS A 265 -12.71 0.44 16.30
N LEU A 266 -12.43 1.24 17.33
CA LEU A 266 -11.08 1.66 17.74
C LEU A 266 -10.23 0.48 18.22
N GLN A 267 -10.79 -0.37 19.10
CA GLN A 267 -10.14 -1.61 19.54
C GLN A 267 -9.85 -2.56 18.38
N PHE A 268 -10.80 -2.73 17.45
CA PHE A 268 -10.58 -3.52 16.25
C PHE A 268 -9.49 -2.91 15.36
N LYS A 269 -9.48 -1.58 15.17
CA LYS A 269 -8.39 -0.89 14.48
C LYS A 269 -7.06 -1.20 15.15
N ASN A 270 -6.94 -1.01 16.47
CA ASN A 270 -5.71 -1.27 17.22
C ASN A 270 -5.27 -2.74 17.13
N ASN A 271 -6.19 -3.69 17.22
CA ASN A 271 -5.88 -5.12 17.10
C ASN A 271 -5.43 -5.49 15.69
N VAL A 272 -6.07 -4.94 14.65
CA VAL A 272 -5.64 -5.13 13.25
C VAL A 272 -4.26 -4.51 13.02
N LEU A 273 -3.98 -3.38 13.67
CA LEU A 273 -2.68 -2.75 13.61
C LEU A 273 -1.63 -3.58 14.32
N GLU A 274 -1.84 -3.96 15.57
CA GLU A 274 -0.87 -4.78 16.31
C GLU A 274 -0.60 -6.12 15.62
N LYS A 275 -1.64 -6.77 15.12
CA LYS A 275 -1.53 -8.04 14.36
C LYS A 275 -0.95 -7.85 12.96
N GLY A 276 -1.14 -6.67 12.35
CA GLY A 276 -0.56 -6.32 11.06
C GLY A 276 0.91 -5.91 11.14
N LEU A 277 1.29 -5.26 12.23
CA LEU A 277 2.66 -4.88 12.59
C LEU A 277 3.43 -6.02 13.26
N GLU A 278 2.78 -7.16 13.52
CA GLU A 278 3.39 -8.42 13.95
C GLU A 278 4.28 -8.95 12.80
N GLY A 279 5.59 -8.88 13.00
CA GLY A 279 6.60 -9.30 12.03
C GLY A 279 7.53 -8.18 11.53
N ILE A 280 7.18 -6.91 11.73
CA ILE A 280 8.09 -5.79 11.41
C ILE A 280 9.13 -5.68 12.52
N THR A 281 10.35 -6.14 12.25
CA THR A 281 11.47 -6.13 13.19
C THR A 281 12.07 -4.73 13.39
N ASN A 282 11.93 -3.85 12.40
CA ASN A 282 12.51 -2.52 12.43
C ASN A 282 11.62 -1.52 13.18
N LYS A 283 12.11 -1.07 14.34
CA LYS A 283 11.36 -0.17 15.25
C LYS A 283 10.97 1.15 14.59
N ALA A 284 11.86 1.71 13.76
CA ALA A 284 11.61 2.98 13.08
C ALA A 284 10.44 2.91 12.10
N ASP A 285 10.30 1.79 11.38
CA ASP A 285 9.24 1.60 10.39
C ASP A 285 7.89 1.36 11.07
N ARG A 286 7.90 0.64 12.20
CA ARG A 286 6.74 0.48 13.08
C ARG A 286 6.25 1.83 13.61
N ASP A 287 7.15 2.70 14.04
CA ASP A 287 6.81 4.03 14.55
C ASP A 287 6.25 4.94 13.42
N ARG A 288 6.83 4.89 12.22
CA ARG A 288 6.29 5.60 11.04
C ARG A 288 4.89 5.13 10.69
N ALA A 289 4.67 3.81 10.66
CA ALA A 289 3.36 3.23 10.40
C ALA A 289 2.32 3.72 11.41
N MET A 290 2.67 3.65 12.71
CA MET A 290 1.82 4.13 13.80
C MET A 290 1.46 5.61 13.63
N ASN A 291 2.43 6.44 13.23
CA ASN A 291 2.21 7.86 12.97
C ASN A 291 1.24 8.08 11.81
N ILE A 292 1.45 7.41 10.65
CA ILE A 292 0.58 7.54 9.46
C ILE A 292 -0.86 7.16 9.81
N LEU A 293 -1.03 6.04 10.52
CA LEU A 293 -2.32 5.51 10.92
C LEU A 293 -3.04 6.37 11.96
N ALA A 294 -2.28 7.10 12.79
CA ALA A 294 -2.83 8.06 13.74
C ALA A 294 -3.21 9.39 13.07
N THR A 295 -2.47 9.81 12.04
CA THR A 295 -2.71 11.09 11.36
C THR A 295 -3.82 11.03 10.33
N GLU A 296 -4.01 9.90 9.66
CA GLU A 296 -4.93 9.78 8.53
C GLU A 296 -6.13 8.85 8.82
N ASN A 297 -7.30 9.24 8.33
CA ASN A 297 -8.50 8.41 8.40
C ASN A 297 -8.54 7.38 7.25
N LEU A 298 -7.58 6.44 7.23
CA LEU A 298 -7.56 5.38 6.22
C LEU A 298 -8.76 4.42 6.37
N THR A 299 -9.29 3.97 5.25
CA THR A 299 -10.30 2.91 5.16
C THR A 299 -9.71 1.55 5.54
N HIS A 300 -10.57 0.56 5.76
CA HIS A 300 -10.11 -0.77 6.14
C HIS A 300 -9.31 -1.48 5.03
N GLU A 301 -9.58 -1.20 3.76
CA GLU A 301 -8.80 -1.74 2.66
C GLU A 301 -7.44 -1.06 2.52
N GLU A 302 -7.40 0.27 2.68
CA GLU A 302 -6.15 1.03 2.59
C GLU A 302 -5.21 0.68 3.75
N THR A 303 -5.73 0.51 4.96
CA THR A 303 -4.91 0.03 6.10
C THR A 303 -4.30 -1.34 5.84
N ARG A 304 -5.05 -2.30 5.28
CA ARG A 304 -4.50 -3.60 4.88
C ARG A 304 -3.44 -3.48 3.79
N ARG A 305 -3.66 -2.63 2.78
CA ARG A 305 -2.67 -2.37 1.73
C ARG A 305 -1.39 -1.75 2.30
N LEU A 306 -1.52 -0.76 3.19
CA LEU A 306 -0.39 -0.12 3.86
C LEU A 306 0.42 -1.15 4.66
N ILE A 307 -0.24 -2.00 5.44
CA ILE A 307 0.42 -3.07 6.19
C ILE A 307 1.18 -4.02 5.25
N ASN A 308 0.57 -4.42 4.13
CA ASN A 308 1.23 -5.28 3.16
C ASN A 308 2.46 -4.60 2.52
N ILE A 309 2.38 -3.31 2.20
CA ILE A 309 3.51 -2.54 1.67
C ILE A 309 4.64 -2.48 2.70
N LEU A 310 4.33 -2.13 3.95
CA LEU A 310 5.33 -2.06 5.02
C LEU A 310 6.01 -3.40 5.29
N ARG A 311 5.24 -4.50 5.23
CA ARG A 311 5.81 -5.85 5.35
C ARG A 311 6.76 -6.13 4.18
N ASN A 312 6.34 -5.86 2.94
CA ASN A 312 7.18 -6.07 1.76
C ASN A 312 8.48 -5.25 1.82
N ASP A 313 8.41 -3.99 2.25
CA ASP A 313 9.57 -3.11 2.42
C ASP A 313 10.51 -3.64 3.52
N SER A 314 9.95 -4.21 4.59
CA SER A 314 10.74 -4.83 5.67
C SER A 314 11.43 -6.13 5.25
N GLU A 315 10.78 -6.94 4.41
CA GLU A 315 11.34 -8.21 3.90
C GLU A 315 12.40 -7.98 2.83
N ASN A 316 12.25 -6.94 1.99
CA ASN A 316 13.13 -6.65 0.87
C ASN A 316 13.46 -5.15 0.79
N PRO A 317 14.24 -4.64 1.75
CA PRO A 317 14.55 -3.22 1.82
C PRO A 317 15.39 -2.76 0.63
N ILE A 318 15.20 -1.50 0.24
CA ILE A 318 16.04 -0.82 -0.75
C ILE A 318 17.42 -0.60 -0.11
N ASP A 319 18.44 -1.21 -0.69
CA ASP A 319 19.81 -1.16 -0.23
C ASP A 319 20.76 -0.80 -1.38
N PRO A 320 21.26 0.45 -1.42
CA PRO A 320 22.14 0.91 -2.49
C PRO A 320 23.50 0.21 -2.49
N SER A 321 23.93 -0.39 -1.37
CA SER A 321 25.24 -1.07 -1.27
C SER A 321 25.30 -2.39 -2.04
N LYS A 322 24.13 -3.01 -2.30
CA LYS A 322 24.05 -4.29 -3.01
C LYS A 322 24.31 -4.13 -4.52
N PRO A 323 24.90 -5.15 -5.18
CA PRO A 323 25.26 -5.07 -6.61
C PRO A 323 24.08 -5.32 -7.57
N TYR A 324 22.92 -5.74 -7.06
CA TYR A 324 21.70 -5.99 -7.82
C TYR A 324 20.59 -5.04 -7.38
N VAL A 325 19.56 -4.87 -8.21
CA VAL A 325 18.43 -3.99 -7.91
C VAL A 325 17.70 -4.47 -6.64
N THR A 326 17.41 -3.54 -5.74
CA THR A 326 16.69 -3.77 -4.49
C THR A 326 15.44 -2.89 -4.48
N PRO A 327 14.22 -3.42 -4.23
CA PRO A 327 13.91 -4.80 -3.86
C PRO A 327 14.31 -5.81 -4.94
N TRP A 328 14.87 -6.94 -4.50
CA TRP A 328 15.29 -8.01 -5.42
C TRP A 328 14.12 -8.46 -6.28
N ARG A 329 14.35 -8.49 -7.59
CA ARG A 329 13.42 -8.99 -8.60
C ARG A 329 14.17 -9.90 -9.59
N PRO A 330 13.52 -10.94 -10.12
CA PRO A 330 14.16 -11.85 -11.06
C PRO A 330 14.54 -11.11 -12.34
N ARG A 331 15.55 -11.64 -13.05
CA ARG A 331 15.97 -11.08 -14.33
C ARG A 331 14.80 -10.97 -15.33
N PRO A 332 14.81 -9.91 -16.17
CA PRO A 332 13.97 -9.88 -17.35
C PRO A 332 14.13 -11.16 -18.18
N PHE A 333 13.01 -11.73 -18.62
CA PHE A 333 12.95 -12.95 -19.43
C PHE A 333 13.51 -14.23 -18.77
N MET A 334 13.74 -14.24 -17.45
CA MET A 334 14.18 -15.45 -16.73
C MET A 334 13.19 -16.62 -16.90
N SER A 335 11.89 -16.33 -16.98
CA SER A 335 10.82 -17.34 -17.10
C SER A 335 10.96 -18.26 -18.30
N ALA A 336 11.48 -17.77 -19.44
CA ALA A 336 11.66 -18.57 -20.65
C ALA A 336 12.74 -19.67 -20.49
N PHE A 337 13.65 -19.49 -19.55
CA PHE A 337 14.78 -20.40 -19.30
C PHE A 337 14.70 -21.07 -17.92
N ALA A 338 13.64 -20.81 -17.16
CA ALA A 338 13.46 -21.33 -15.81
C ALA A 338 13.00 -22.79 -15.83
N PHE A 339 13.96 -23.70 -15.98
CA PHE A 339 13.73 -25.13 -15.81
C PHE A 339 14.89 -25.78 -15.05
N ILE A 340 14.57 -26.68 -14.13
CA ILE A 340 15.56 -27.45 -13.37
C ILE A 340 15.51 -28.89 -13.89
N PRO A 341 16.65 -29.47 -14.32
CA PRO A 341 16.65 -30.82 -14.85
C PRO A 341 16.48 -31.87 -13.75
N ARG A 342 15.89 -33.01 -14.10
CA ARG A 342 15.50 -34.07 -13.12
C ARG A 342 16.66 -34.77 -12.41
N TYR A 343 17.89 -34.59 -12.88
CA TYR A 343 19.08 -35.15 -12.22
C TYR A 343 19.65 -34.23 -11.13
N LEU A 344 19.09 -33.02 -10.97
CA LEU A 344 19.42 -32.09 -9.90
C LEU A 344 18.23 -31.93 -8.97
N GLU A 345 18.50 -31.96 -7.67
CA GLU A 345 17.56 -31.51 -6.65
C GLU A 345 18.07 -30.19 -6.09
N VAL A 346 17.25 -29.14 -6.15
CA VAL A 346 17.66 -27.77 -5.84
C VAL A 346 16.84 -27.22 -4.70
N ASN A 347 17.52 -26.64 -3.71
CA ASN A 347 16.91 -25.85 -2.65
C ASN A 347 17.31 -24.37 -2.82
N PRO A 348 16.42 -23.51 -3.33
CA PRO A 348 16.75 -22.11 -3.61
C PRO A 348 16.98 -21.28 -2.33
N ASN A 349 16.38 -21.64 -1.20
CA ASN A 349 16.46 -20.86 0.05
C ASN A 349 17.90 -20.76 0.58
N ILE A 350 18.67 -21.85 0.47
CA ILE A 350 20.07 -21.91 0.90
C ILE A 350 21.07 -21.89 -0.28
N CYS A 351 20.55 -21.73 -1.51
CA CYS A 351 21.33 -21.78 -2.74
C CYS A 351 22.21 -23.05 -2.85
N ALA A 352 21.63 -24.20 -2.48
CA ALA A 352 22.29 -25.51 -2.55
C ALA A 352 21.55 -26.47 -3.46
N ALA A 353 22.29 -27.38 -4.09
CA ALA A 353 21.73 -28.43 -4.91
C ALA A 353 22.52 -29.73 -4.77
N VAL A 354 21.84 -30.86 -4.93
CA VAL A 354 22.41 -32.20 -4.90
C VAL A 354 22.39 -32.78 -6.30
N TYR A 355 23.54 -33.26 -6.75
CA TYR A 355 23.68 -33.98 -8.01
C TYR A 355 23.25 -35.43 -7.81
N LEU A 356 21.99 -35.75 -8.07
CA LEU A 356 21.41 -37.05 -7.73
C LEU A 356 21.99 -38.19 -8.56
N ARG A 357 22.17 -37.97 -9.87
CA ARG A 357 22.59 -38.99 -10.83
C ARG A 357 23.15 -38.35 -12.10
N HIS A 358 23.74 -39.18 -12.97
CA HIS A 358 24.03 -38.76 -14.34
C HIS A 358 22.73 -38.64 -15.16
N PRO A 359 22.64 -37.69 -16.11
CA PRO A 359 21.48 -37.58 -16.98
C PRO A 359 21.31 -38.85 -17.79
N VAL A 360 20.07 -39.31 -17.93
CA VAL A 360 19.72 -40.53 -18.66
C VAL A 360 18.65 -40.27 -19.73
N ALA A 361 18.66 -41.06 -20.81
CA ALA A 361 17.57 -41.10 -21.77
C ALA A 361 16.51 -42.11 -21.34
N ARG A 362 15.23 -41.73 -21.44
CA ARG A 362 14.06 -42.57 -21.19
C ARG A 362 13.15 -42.55 -22.42
N LYS A 363 12.14 -43.41 -22.44
CA LYS A 363 11.16 -43.43 -23.54
C LYS A 363 10.49 -42.06 -23.64
N GLY A 364 10.62 -41.41 -24.80
CA GLY A 364 10.03 -40.11 -25.11
C GLY A 364 10.74 -38.88 -24.52
N MET A 365 11.84 -39.03 -23.79
CA MET A 365 12.53 -37.88 -23.17
C MET A 365 14.01 -38.18 -22.89
N ALA A 366 14.90 -37.23 -23.18
CA ALA A 366 16.25 -37.19 -22.63
C ALA A 366 16.33 -36.15 -21.51
N GLU A 367 17.09 -36.46 -20.45
CA GLU A 367 17.29 -35.51 -19.34
C GLU A 367 18.30 -34.39 -19.69
N VAL A 368 19.11 -34.55 -20.74
CA VAL A 368 20.07 -33.52 -21.20
C VAL A 368 19.31 -32.36 -21.84
N PRO A 369 19.38 -31.13 -21.30
CA PRO A 369 18.64 -30.02 -21.87
C PRO A 369 19.33 -29.46 -23.11
N THR A 370 18.73 -29.69 -24.28
CA THR A 370 19.19 -29.15 -25.57
C THR A 370 18.03 -28.51 -26.33
N PRO A 371 18.20 -27.32 -26.94
CA PRO A 371 17.19 -26.69 -27.79
C PRO A 371 17.12 -27.30 -29.21
N PHE A 372 17.95 -28.30 -29.51
CA PHE A 372 18.10 -28.86 -30.85
C PHE A 372 17.29 -30.14 -31.04
N SER A 373 16.90 -30.38 -32.29
CA SER A 373 16.17 -31.59 -32.68
C SER A 373 17.03 -32.85 -32.53
N TYR A 374 16.39 -34.02 -32.51
CA TYR A 374 17.08 -35.30 -32.48
C TYR A 374 18.06 -35.46 -33.65
N LEU A 375 17.64 -35.08 -34.88
CA LEU A 375 18.46 -35.21 -36.10
C LEU A 375 19.73 -34.35 -36.03
N THR A 376 19.63 -33.13 -35.50
CA THR A 376 20.79 -32.25 -35.31
C THR A 376 21.81 -32.87 -34.36
N ASN A 377 21.34 -33.43 -33.25
CA ASN A 377 22.23 -34.10 -32.30
C ASN A 377 22.82 -35.41 -32.86
N GLN A 378 22.11 -36.10 -33.74
CA GLN A 378 22.63 -37.27 -34.46
C GLN A 378 23.78 -36.90 -35.40
N LEU A 379 23.64 -35.80 -36.16
CA LEU A 379 24.72 -35.29 -37.00
C LEU A 379 25.94 -34.90 -36.16
N ALA A 380 25.74 -34.24 -35.03
CA ALA A 380 26.81 -33.92 -34.10
C ALA A 380 27.50 -35.18 -33.55
N HIS A 381 26.74 -36.21 -33.18
CA HIS A 381 27.29 -37.48 -32.73
C HIS A 381 28.18 -38.12 -33.80
N ASN A 382 27.70 -38.21 -35.04
CA ASN A 382 28.45 -38.78 -36.16
C ASN A 382 29.75 -38.00 -36.43
N TRP A 383 29.67 -36.67 -36.39
CA TRP A 383 30.85 -35.81 -36.53
C TRP A 383 31.90 -36.12 -35.46
N TYR A 384 31.53 -36.25 -34.19
CA TYR A 384 32.50 -36.54 -33.13
C TYR A 384 33.07 -37.96 -33.16
N LEU A 385 32.38 -38.92 -33.79
CA LEU A 385 32.92 -40.25 -34.03
C LEU A 385 34.08 -40.22 -35.05
N GLY A 386 33.88 -39.54 -36.18
CA GLY A 386 34.87 -39.42 -37.27
C GLY A 386 35.90 -38.30 -37.10
N ARG A 387 35.56 -37.27 -36.30
CA ARG A 387 36.27 -35.99 -36.18
C ARG A 387 36.40 -35.23 -37.51
N GLY A 388 35.45 -35.42 -38.43
CA GLY A 388 35.48 -34.89 -39.79
C GLY A 388 34.75 -35.79 -40.75
#